data_AF-A0A2M6NRY6-F1
#
_entry.id   AF-A0A2M6NRY6-F1
#
_cell.length_a   1.000
_cell.length_b   1.000
_cell.length_c   1.000
_cell.angle_alpha   90.00
_cell.angle_beta   90.00
_cell.angle_gamma   90.00
#
_symmetry.space_group_name_H-M   'P 1'
#
loop_
_entity.id
_entity.type
_entity.pdbx_description
1 polymer ?
#
loop_
_entity_poly.entity_id
_entity_poly.type
_entity_poly.pdbx_seq_one_letter_code
_entity_poly.pdbx_strand_id
1 'polypeptide(L)' 'GSGTACIAALKTKRNYVAYDIDKNYCDLAERRIKQFLQEQITLFSEKNLPPSSAEPNNPPVRK' A
#
# COMPACT_ATOMS: atom_id res chain seq x y z
N GLY A 1 19.98 -3.20 -6.14
CA GLY A 1 19.93 -1.92 -5.42
C GLY A 1 18.77 -1.96 -4.45
N SER A 2 18.15 -0.82 -4.12
CA SER A 2 17.12 -0.77 -3.05
C SER A 2 15.79 -1.49 -3.33
N GLY A 3 15.58 -2.07 -4.52
CA GLY A 3 14.36 -2.83 -4.84
C GLY A 3 13.16 -2.00 -5.32
N THR A 4 13.32 -0.69 -5.56
CA THR A 4 12.20 0.19 -6.01
C THR A 4 11.58 -0.25 -7.34
N ALA A 5 12.39 -0.72 -8.29
CA ALA A 5 11.89 -1.26 -9.56
C ALA A 5 11.01 -2.50 -9.38
N CYS A 6 11.37 -3.41 -8.44
CA CYS A 6 10.52 -4.56 -8.09
C CYS A 6 9.16 -4.10 -7.57
N ILE A 7 9.13 -3.09 -6.71
CA ILE A 7 7.88 -2.56 -6.14
C ILE A 7 7.00 -1.95 -7.24
N ALA A 8 7.58 -1.21 -8.19
CA ALA A 8 6.83 -0.67 -9.33
C ALA A 8 6.28 -1.79 -10.24
N ALA A 9 7.05 -2.85 -10.46
CA ALA A 9 6.59 -4.02 -11.21
C ALA A 9 5.44 -4.74 -10.50
N LEU A 10 5.53 -4.93 -9.18
CA LEU A 10 4.45 -5.49 -8.36
C LEU A 10 3.16 -4.65 -8.48
N LYS A 11 3.26 -3.33 -8.36
CA LYS A 11 2.12 -2.41 -8.52
C LYS A 11 1.47 -2.49 -9.90
N THR A 12 2.28 -2.73 -10.94
CA THR A 12 1.82 -2.80 -12.33
C THR A 12 1.52 -4.24 -12.79
N LYS A 13 1.55 -5.22 -11.88
CA LYS A 13 1.33 -6.65 -12.15
C LYS A 13 2.24 -7.20 -13.26
N ARG A 14 3.50 -6.75 -13.30
CA ARG A 14 4.51 -7.22 -14.25
C ARG A 14 5.45 -8.21 -13.58
N ASN A 15 5.88 -9.21 -14.34
CA ASN A 15 6.94 -10.11 -13.91
C ASN A 15 8.28 -9.36 -13.96
N TYR A 16 9.06 -9.45 -12.88
CA TYR A 16 10.33 -8.75 -12.76
C TYR A 16 11.33 -9.57 -11.95
N VAL A 17 12.58 -9.58 -12.39
CA VAL A 17 13.71 -10.23 -11.71
C VAL A 17 14.81 -9.18 -11.56
N ALA A 18 15.34 -9.04 -10.35
CA ALA A 18 16.46 -8.15 -10.06
C ALA A 18 17.61 -8.93 -9.45
N TYR A 19 18.83 -8.50 -9.77
CA TYR A 19 20.07 -9.00 -9.18
C TYR A 19 20.86 -7.82 -8.59
N ASP A 20 21.61 -8.10 -7.53
CA ASP A 20 22.63 -7.21 -6.98
C ASP A 20 23.83 -8.06 -6.54
N ILE A 21 25.02 -7.47 -6.60
CA ILE A 21 26.27 -8.10 -6.19
C ILE A 21 26.46 -8.03 -4.67
N ASP A 22 25.90 -7.02 -4.01
CA ASP A 22 26.00 -6.83 -2.58
C ASP A 22 24.75 -7.39 -1.90
N LYS A 23 24.99 -8.38 -1.02
CA LYS A 23 23.95 -9.05 -0.24
C LYS A 23 23.13 -8.06 0.59
N ASN A 24 23.72 -6.97 1.07
CA ASN A 24 23.01 -5.96 1.86
C ASN A 24 21.86 -5.33 1.06
N TYR A 25 22.06 -5.10 -0.25
CA TYR A 25 21.00 -4.59 -1.12
C TYR A 25 19.95 -5.65 -1.43
N CYS A 26 20.32 -6.92 -1.55
CA CYS A 26 19.37 -8.03 -1.68
C CYS A 26 18.46 -8.13 -0.44
N ASP A 27 19.05 -8.14 0.75
CA ASP A 27 18.32 -8.22 2.03
C ASP A 27 17.41 -6.99 2.23
N LEU A 28 17.91 -5.79 1.88
CA LEU A 28 17.12 -4.55 1.92
C LEU A 28 15.92 -4.61 0.96
N ALA A 29 16.14 -5.04 -0.28
CA ALA A 29 15.09 -5.15 -1.28
C ALA A 29 14.02 -6.16 -0.83
N GLU A 30 14.43 -7.32 -0.31
CA GLU A 30 13.53 -8.36 0.18
C GLU A 30 12.65 -7.85 1.34
N ARG A 31 13.26 -7.15 2.32
CA ARG A 31 12.51 -6.53 3.43
C ARG A 31 11.44 -5.56 2.92
N ARG A 32 11.80 -4.69 1.98
CA ARG A 32 10.88 -3.69 1.42
C ARG A 32 9.74 -4.33 0.62
N ILE A 33 10.03 -5.38 -0.13
CA ILE A 33 9.01 -6.13 -0.88
C ILE A 33 8.03 -6.81 0.07
N LYS A 34 8.53 -7.48 1.13
CA LYS A 34 7.68 -8.11 2.15
C LYS A 34 6.78 -7.10 2.85
N GLN A 35 7.35 -5.98 3.28
CA GLN A 35 6.60 -4.89 3.90
C GLN A 35 5.51 -4.35 2.96
N PHE A 36 5.86 -4.09 1.69
CA PHE A 36 4.90 -3.61 0.71
C PHE A 36 3.73 -4.59 0.51
N LEU A 37 3.99 -5.89 0.44
CA LEU A 37 2.94 -6.92 0.31
C LEU A 37 2.05 -7.02 1.56
N GLN A 38 2.60 -6.78 2.75
CA GLN A 38 1.86 -6.79 4.01
C GLN A 38 1.01 -5.53 4.20
N GLU A 39 1.55 -4.34 3.90
CA GLU A 39 0.85 -3.05 4.06
C GLU A 39 -0.37 -2.91 3.15
N GLN A 40 -0.36 -3.51 1.96
CA GLN A 40 -1.54 -3.50 1.08
C GLN A 40 -2.75 -4.19 1.72
N ILE A 41 -2.54 -5.10 2.68
CA ILE A 41 -3.63 -5.83 3.37
C ILE A 41 -4.19 -5.01 4.54
N THR A 42 -3.37 -4.18 5.19
CA THR A 42 -3.72 -3.56 6.47
C THR A 42 -4.25 -2.13 6.37
N LEU A 43 -3.99 -1.43 5.26
CA LEU A 43 -4.34 0.00 5.12
C LEU A 43 -5.87 0.26 5.14
N PHE A 44 -6.68 -0.71 4.75
CA PHE A 44 -8.15 -0.66 4.83
C PHE A 44 -8.73 -1.70 5.80
N SER A 45 -8.06 -1.96 6.92
CA SER A 45 -8.71 -2.69 8.01
C SER A 45 -9.86 -1.84 8.57
N GLU A 46 -11.08 -2.38 8.58
CA GLU A 46 -12.35 -1.72 8.96
C GLU A 46 -12.37 -1.07 10.36
N LYS A 47 -11.29 -1.21 11.14
CA LYS A 47 -11.16 -0.70 12.50
C LYS A 47 -11.00 0.82 12.63
N ASN A 48 -10.94 1.58 11.54
CA ASN A 48 -10.89 3.04 11.56
C ASN A 48 -12.04 3.68 10.77
N LEU A 49 -13.21 3.04 10.70
CA LEU A 49 -14.42 3.81 10.38
C LEU A 49 -14.72 4.72 11.58
N PRO A 50 -14.80 6.06 11.40
CA PRO A 50 -15.48 6.87 12.39
C PRO A 50 -16.90 6.30 12.52
N PRO A 51 -17.45 6.16 13.75
CA PRO A 51 -18.86 5.83 13.88
C PRO A 51 -19.62 6.83 13.04
N SER A 52 -20.53 6.32 12.21
CA SER A 52 -21.54 7.10 11.50
C SER A 52 -22.38 7.85 12.54
N SER A 53 -21.86 8.96 13.05
CA SER A 53 -22.51 9.81 14.04
C SER A 53 -22.96 11.08 13.35
N ALA A 54 -24.17 10.99 12.81
CA ALA A 54 -25.19 12.03 12.75
C ALA A 54 -24.85 13.33 11.99
N GLU A 55 -25.24 13.41 10.72
CA GLU A 55 -25.72 14.67 10.17
C GLU A 55 -27.23 14.81 10.51
N PRO A 56 -27.64 15.79 11.34
CA PRO A 56 -29.04 16.10 11.50
C PRO A 56 -29.53 16.87 10.26
N ASN A 57 -30.37 16.23 9.47
CA ASN A 57 -31.42 16.82 8.63
C ASN A 57 -31.19 18.29 8.20
N ASN A 58 -30.48 18.53 7.10
CA ASN A 58 -30.61 19.82 6.42
C ASN A 58 -31.88 19.78 5.54
N PRO A 59 -32.90 20.63 5.77
CA PRO A 59 -34.09 20.62 4.94
C PRO A 59 -33.74 21.03 3.50
N PRO A 60 -34.53 20.59 2.50
CA PRO A 60 -34.23 20.84 1.11
C PRO A 60 -34.31 22.35 0.85
N VAL A 61 -33.20 22.92 0.37
CA VAL A 61 -33.16 24.28 -0.17
C VAL A 61 -34.23 24.34 -1.28
N ARG A 62 -35.33 25.05 -1.01
CA ARG A 62 -36.35 25.34 -2.03
C ARG A 62 -35.74 26.36 -2.99
N LYS A 63 -35.64 25.92 -4.24
CA LYS A 63 -35.49 26.63 -5.54
C LYS A 63 -35.02 28.08 -5.51
#